data_AF-A0A962XJ42-F1
#
_entry.id   AF-A0A962XJ42-F1
#
_cell.length_a   1.000
_cell.length_b   1.000
_cell.length_c   1.000
_cell.angle_alpha   90.00
_cell.angle_beta   90.00
_cell.angle_gamma   90.00
#
_symmetry.space_group_name_H-M   'P 1'
#
loop_
_entity.id
_entity.type
_entity.pdbx_description
1 polymer ?
#
loop_
_entity_poly.entity_id
_entity_poly.type
_entity_poly.pdbx_seq_one_letter_code
_entity_poly.pdbx_strand_id
1 'polypeptide(L)'
;MSSGKRALNRWGIPGFCLIFCLSGAYGEIPSSPEIEQASAEFKKSGAIESLMVLLIPLKRGMSILEVENLVGKPAYSPVDGQYYYATDAYKRIGEREIPLGLILDFRDDRNALTGKLESIFFGPIGE
;
A
#
# COMPACT_ATOMS: atom_id res chain seq x y z
N MET A 1 -14.51 14.68 67.42
CA MET A 1 -15.74 15.49 67.55
C MET A 1 -15.47 16.88 66.99
N SER A 2 -16.41 17.38 66.19
CA SER A 2 -16.60 18.75 65.66
C SER A 2 -15.51 19.33 64.73
N SER A 3 -15.69 19.46 63.42
CA SER A 3 -16.76 20.09 62.60
C SER A 3 -16.67 21.62 62.51
N GLY A 4 -16.54 22.13 61.27
CA GLY A 4 -16.76 23.53 60.89
C GLY A 4 -15.69 24.10 59.96
N LYS A 5 -15.93 24.74 58.82
CA LYS A 5 -17.05 24.90 57.86
C LYS A 5 -16.45 25.65 56.64
N ARG A 6 -17.12 25.53 55.48
CA ARG A 6 -16.71 25.91 54.11
C ARG A 6 -16.89 27.41 53.80
N ALA A 7 -16.18 27.93 52.79
CA ALA A 7 -16.68 28.82 51.70
C ALA A 7 -15.50 29.12 50.72
N LEU A 8 -15.56 28.73 49.43
CA LEU A 8 -16.00 29.51 48.25
C LEU A 8 -15.26 30.88 48.11
N ASN A 9 -14.48 31.14 47.05
CA ASN A 9 -14.89 31.72 45.75
C ASN A 9 -13.72 31.55 44.73
N ARG A 10 -13.86 30.92 43.55
CA ARG A 10 -14.32 31.42 42.23
C ARG A 10 -13.58 32.68 41.74
N TRP A 11 -12.80 32.58 40.63
CA TRP A 11 -12.77 33.44 39.42
C TRP A 11 -11.41 33.37 38.65
N GLY A 12 -11.49 33.16 37.32
CA GLY A 12 -10.46 33.40 36.28
C GLY A 12 -9.56 32.19 35.97
N ILE A 13 -9.45 31.62 34.77
CA ILE A 13 -9.60 32.11 33.39
C ILE A 13 -9.97 30.90 32.50
N PRO A 14 -10.91 30.99 31.53
CA PRO A 14 -11.14 29.91 30.59
C PRO A 14 -10.03 29.92 29.54
N GLY A 15 -9.08 29.01 29.68
CA GLY A 15 -8.13 28.68 28.62
C GLY A 15 -8.86 27.99 27.48
N PHE A 16 -9.32 28.79 26.51
CA PHE A 16 -9.58 28.39 25.14
C PHE A 16 -8.45 27.47 24.66
N CYS A 17 -8.66 26.15 24.64
CA CYS A 17 -7.83 25.28 23.83
C CYS A 17 -8.58 25.07 22.52
N LEU A 18 -8.07 25.77 21.50
CA LEU A 18 -8.48 25.77 20.13
C LEU A 18 -8.83 24.36 19.63
N ILE A 19 -10.01 24.29 19.04
CA ILE A 19 -10.38 23.36 17.98
C ILE A 19 -9.19 23.23 17.02
N PHE A 20 -8.51 22.09 17.04
CA PHE A 20 -7.59 21.73 15.97
C PHE A 20 -8.41 21.09 14.85
N CYS A 21 -8.92 21.95 13.97
CA CYS A 21 -9.33 21.58 12.63
C CYS A 21 -8.11 21.05 11.87
N LEU A 22 -8.00 19.73 11.74
CA LEU A 22 -7.25 19.11 10.65
C LEU A 22 -8.05 17.92 10.14
N SER A 23 -9.17 18.20 9.45
CA SER A 23 -9.69 17.30 8.41
C SER A 23 -8.72 17.34 7.24
N GLY A 24 -7.53 16.77 7.46
CA GLY A 24 -6.64 16.40 6.38
C GLY A 24 -7.28 15.22 5.67
N ALA A 25 -7.43 15.33 4.35
CA ALA A 25 -7.67 14.19 3.48
C ALA A 25 -6.46 13.26 3.56
N TYR A 26 -6.34 12.52 4.66
CA TYR A 26 -5.53 11.32 4.72
C TYR A 26 -6.31 10.29 3.90
N GLY A 27 -5.76 9.90 2.75
CA GLY A 27 -6.25 8.71 2.05
C GLY A 27 -6.30 7.58 3.07
N GLU A 28 -7.51 7.05 3.31
CA GLU A 28 -7.69 5.96 4.26
C GLU A 28 -6.82 4.79 3.82
N ILE A 29 -5.94 4.34 4.73
CA ILE A 29 -5.16 3.12 4.47
C ILE A 29 -6.17 1.98 4.39
N PRO A 30 -6.16 1.16 3.32
CA PRO A 30 -7.13 0.10 3.16
C PRO A 30 -7.07 -0.86 4.35
N SER A 31 -8.25 -1.26 4.80
CA SER A 31 -8.38 -2.17 5.94
C SER A 31 -7.91 -3.59 5.60
N SER A 32 -7.57 -4.42 6.59
CA SER A 32 -7.17 -5.82 6.34
C SER A 32 -8.17 -6.60 5.45
N PRO A 33 -9.50 -6.51 5.68
CA PRO A 33 -10.46 -7.19 4.82
C PRO A 33 -10.46 -6.70 3.36
N GLU A 34 -10.22 -5.41 3.16
CA GLU A 34 -10.16 -4.81 1.82
C GLU A 34 -8.91 -5.29 1.07
N ILE A 35 -7.77 -5.36 1.75
CA ILE A 35 -6.52 -5.91 1.20
C ILE A 35 -6.70 -7.39 0.86
N GLU A 36 -7.34 -8.18 1.72
CA GLU A 36 -7.62 -9.60 1.48
C GLU A 36 -8.55 -9.80 0.27
N GLN A 37 -9.60 -8.99 0.16
CA GLN A 37 -10.50 -9.02 -0.98
C GLN A 37 -9.79 -8.63 -2.29
N ALA A 38 -9.02 -7.54 -2.28
CA ALA A 38 -8.24 -7.12 -3.43
C ALA A 38 -7.19 -8.18 -3.82
N SER A 39 -6.56 -8.83 -2.83
CA SER A 39 -5.63 -9.94 -3.05
C SER A 39 -6.31 -11.11 -3.76
N ALA A 40 -7.47 -11.53 -3.26
CA ALA A 40 -8.22 -12.64 -3.83
C ALA A 40 -8.70 -12.34 -5.26
N GLU A 41 -9.20 -11.12 -5.49
CA GLU A 41 -9.67 -10.70 -6.81
C GLU A 41 -8.51 -10.58 -7.80
N PHE A 42 -7.41 -9.93 -7.42
CA PHE A 42 -6.24 -9.81 -8.30
C PHE A 42 -5.68 -11.18 -8.69
N LYS A 43 -5.56 -12.13 -7.75
CA LYS A 43 -5.10 -13.50 -8.04
C LYS A 43 -6.02 -14.26 -8.99
N LYS A 44 -7.29 -13.88 -9.06
CA LYS A 44 -8.32 -14.54 -9.89
C LYS A 44 -8.41 -13.94 -11.29
N SER A 45 -8.43 -12.62 -11.40
CA SER A 45 -8.74 -11.92 -12.65
C SER A 45 -7.60 -11.04 -13.18
N GLY A 46 -6.60 -10.71 -12.35
CA GLY A 46 -5.58 -9.72 -12.71
C GLY A 46 -6.12 -8.29 -12.75
N ALA A 47 -7.28 -8.01 -12.12
CA ALA A 47 -7.95 -6.71 -12.14
C ALA A 47 -7.03 -5.57 -11.67
N ILE A 48 -6.82 -4.57 -12.52
CA ILE A 48 -5.97 -3.41 -12.21
C ILE A 48 -6.44 -2.66 -10.95
N GLU A 49 -7.74 -2.54 -10.70
CA GLU A 49 -8.29 -1.84 -9.55
C GLU A 49 -7.89 -2.52 -8.24
N SER A 50 -7.91 -3.85 -8.24
CA SER A 50 -7.46 -4.65 -7.10
C SER A 50 -5.96 -4.48 -6.88
N LEU A 51 -5.17 -4.45 -7.96
CA LEU A 51 -3.73 -4.19 -7.87
C LEU A 51 -3.42 -2.81 -7.25
N MET A 52 -4.19 -1.78 -7.59
CA MET A 52 -3.99 -0.43 -7.03
C MET A 52 -4.13 -0.40 -5.51
N VAL A 53 -5.04 -1.21 -4.94
CA VAL A 53 -5.17 -1.37 -3.48
C VAL A 53 -3.93 -2.08 -2.90
N LEU A 54 -3.43 -3.11 -3.60
CA LEU A 54 -2.28 -3.91 -3.16
C LEU A 54 -0.94 -3.15 -3.25
N LEU A 55 -0.85 -2.08 -4.05
CA LEU A 55 0.34 -1.21 -4.09
C LEU A 55 0.57 -0.47 -2.76
N ILE A 56 -0.46 -0.24 -1.96
CA ILE A 56 -0.36 0.48 -0.67
C ILE A 56 0.41 -0.33 0.38
N PRO A 57 0.08 -1.62 0.64
CA PRO A 57 0.85 -2.43 1.59
C PRO A 57 2.20 -2.93 1.05
N LEU A 58 2.40 -2.97 -0.28
CA LEU A 58 3.68 -3.36 -0.87
C LEU A 58 4.80 -2.39 -0.49
N LYS A 59 5.90 -2.92 0.05
CA LYS A 59 7.03 -2.09 0.49
C LYS A 59 8.36 -2.81 0.38
N ARG A 60 9.42 -2.01 0.17
CA ARG A 60 10.80 -2.49 0.19
C ARG A 60 11.08 -3.28 1.47
N GLY A 61 11.80 -4.38 1.35
CA GLY A 61 12.16 -5.27 2.46
C GLY A 61 11.23 -6.47 2.66
N MET A 62 10.05 -6.49 2.03
CA MET A 62 9.17 -7.67 2.05
C MET A 62 9.86 -8.89 1.43
N SER A 63 9.74 -10.04 2.06
CA SER A 63 10.21 -11.30 1.48
C SER A 63 9.37 -11.72 0.28
N ILE A 64 9.93 -12.60 -0.55
CA ILE A 64 9.20 -13.22 -1.67
C ILE A 64 7.89 -13.86 -1.19
N LEU A 65 7.91 -14.57 -0.06
CA LEU A 65 6.73 -15.23 0.48
C LEU A 65 5.64 -14.23 0.92
N GLU A 66 6.02 -13.13 1.57
CA GLU A 66 5.06 -12.07 1.94
C GLU A 66 4.41 -11.45 0.70
N VAL A 67 5.22 -11.19 -0.34
CA VAL A 67 4.73 -10.68 -1.62
C VAL A 67 3.79 -11.70 -2.28
N GLU A 68 4.18 -12.97 -2.39
CA GLU A 68 3.34 -14.00 -3.01
C GLU A 68 2.04 -14.23 -2.25
N ASN A 69 2.06 -14.13 -0.92
CA ASN A 69 0.85 -14.17 -0.10
C ASN A 69 -0.07 -12.97 -0.40
N LEU A 70 0.49 -11.81 -0.72
CA LEU A 70 -0.26 -10.59 -1.01
C LEU A 70 -0.78 -10.54 -2.45
N VAL A 71 0.07 -10.69 -3.46
CA VAL A 71 -0.28 -10.52 -4.88
C VAL A 71 -0.42 -11.83 -5.65
N GLY A 72 0.01 -12.95 -5.09
CA GLY A 72 0.05 -14.25 -5.77
C GLY A 72 1.39 -14.53 -6.44
N LYS A 73 1.43 -15.59 -7.25
CA LYS A 73 2.62 -15.94 -8.04
C LYS A 73 2.76 -14.98 -9.22
N PRO A 74 3.99 -14.62 -9.62
CA PRO A 74 4.21 -13.84 -10.83
C PRO A 74 3.68 -14.57 -12.06
N ALA A 75 3.25 -13.80 -13.06
CA ALA A 75 2.89 -14.33 -14.37
C ALA A 75 4.13 -14.87 -15.10
N TYR A 76 5.27 -14.19 -14.98
CA TYR A 76 6.57 -14.66 -15.48
C TYR A 76 7.75 -13.98 -14.76
N SER A 77 8.94 -14.55 -14.90
CA SER A 77 10.20 -14.05 -14.33
C SER A 77 11.30 -14.24 -15.38
N PRO A 78 11.64 -13.22 -16.20
CA PRO A 78 12.60 -13.38 -17.28
C PRO A 78 14.03 -13.60 -16.76
N VAL A 79 14.31 -13.12 -15.55
CA VAL A 79 15.55 -13.32 -14.81
C VAL A 79 15.22 -13.63 -13.36
N ASP A 80 16.09 -14.38 -12.69
CA ASP A 80 15.90 -14.71 -11.27
C ASP A 80 15.82 -13.44 -10.43
N GLY A 81 14.78 -13.36 -9.59
CA GLY A 81 14.53 -12.21 -8.72
C GLY A 81 13.81 -11.04 -9.38
N GLN A 82 13.40 -11.12 -10.65
CA GLN A 82 12.59 -10.07 -11.29
C GLN A 82 11.23 -10.61 -11.69
N TYR A 83 10.19 -10.22 -10.95
CA TYR A 83 8.87 -10.81 -11.02
C TYR A 83 7.89 -9.88 -11.72
N TYR A 84 7.21 -10.39 -12.75
CA TYR A 84 6.24 -9.65 -13.54
C TYR A 84 4.83 -10.16 -13.26
N TYR A 85 3.94 -9.22 -12.96
CA TYR A 85 2.53 -9.45 -12.71
C TYR A 85 1.74 -8.68 -13.77
N ALA A 86 1.09 -9.41 -14.67
CA ALA A 86 0.25 -8.82 -15.70
C ALA A 86 -1.11 -8.40 -15.12
N THR A 87 -1.68 -7.31 -15.63
CA THR A 87 -3.07 -6.96 -15.38
C THR A 87 -3.94 -7.16 -16.62
N ASP A 88 -5.25 -7.02 -16.45
CA ASP A 88 -6.23 -6.97 -17.53
C ASP A 88 -6.29 -5.62 -18.26
N ALA A 89 -5.48 -4.64 -17.84
CA ALA A 89 -5.53 -3.28 -18.33
C ALA A 89 -4.46 -2.97 -19.37
N TYR A 90 -4.78 -2.03 -20.25
CA TYR A 90 -3.88 -1.58 -21.32
C TYR A 90 -3.79 -0.06 -21.32
N LYS A 91 -2.62 0.46 -21.69
CA LYS A 91 -2.39 1.87 -21.93
C LYS A 91 -2.23 2.12 -23.42
N ARG A 92 -3.05 3.03 -23.95
CA ARG A 92 -2.93 3.47 -25.34
C ARG A 92 -1.82 4.51 -25.49
N ILE A 93 -0.85 4.24 -26.36
CA ILE A 93 0.23 5.16 -26.74
C ILE A 93 0.23 5.30 -28.26
N GLY A 94 -0.31 6.43 -28.75
CA GLY A 94 -0.59 6.61 -30.17
C GLY A 94 -1.63 5.60 -30.65
N GLU A 95 -1.27 4.79 -31.64
CA GLU A 95 -2.12 3.74 -32.22
C GLU A 95 -1.91 2.36 -31.57
N ARG A 96 -1.00 2.24 -30.58
CA ARG A 96 -0.67 0.97 -29.93
C ARG A 96 -1.33 0.86 -28.55
N GLU A 97 -1.73 -0.35 -28.18
CA GLU A 97 -2.16 -0.71 -26.83
C GLU A 97 -1.07 -1.56 -26.18
N ILE A 98 -0.55 -1.11 -25.04
CA ILE A 98 0.53 -1.78 -24.31
C ILE A 98 -0.04 -2.27 -22.97
N PRO A 99 0.15 -3.55 -22.60
CA PRO A 99 -0.40 -4.05 -21.35
C PRO A 99 0.27 -3.36 -20.15
N LEU A 100 -0.51 -3.17 -19.09
CA LEU A 100 -0.02 -2.66 -17.81
C LEU A 100 0.31 -3.82 -16.88
N GLY A 101 1.24 -3.58 -15.96
CA GLY A 101 1.69 -4.59 -15.02
C GLY A 101 2.53 -4.04 -13.88
N LEU A 102 2.74 -4.89 -12.89
CA LEU A 102 3.63 -4.67 -11.77
C LEU A 102 4.92 -5.47 -11.97
N ILE A 103 6.06 -4.82 -11.80
CA ILE A 103 7.38 -5.41 -11.80
C ILE A 103 7.95 -5.26 -10.38
N LEU A 104 8.35 -6.37 -9.79
CA LEU A 104 9.00 -6.43 -8.49
C LEU A 104 10.41 -6.97 -8.66
N ASP A 105 11.41 -6.24 -8.16
CA ASP A 105 12.80 -6.68 -8.20
C ASP A 105 13.31 -7.01 -6.80
N PHE A 106 13.88 -8.20 -6.64
CA PHE A 106 14.47 -8.73 -5.42
C PHE A 106 16.00 -8.72 -5.47
N ARG A 107 16.58 -7.97 -6.41
CA ARG A 107 18.02 -7.80 -6.56
C ARG A 107 18.45 -6.40 -6.13
N ASP A 108 19.64 -6.33 -5.54
CA ASP A 108 20.26 -5.06 -5.19
C ASP A 108 20.84 -4.32 -6.42
N ASP A 109 21.48 -3.18 -6.17
CA ASP A 109 22.16 -2.36 -7.19
C ASP A 109 23.34 -3.08 -7.88
N ARG A 110 23.79 -4.21 -7.32
CA ARG A 110 24.83 -5.08 -7.88
C ARG A 110 24.24 -6.32 -8.56
N ASN A 111 22.93 -6.35 -8.75
CA ASN A 111 22.20 -7.45 -9.38
C ASN A 111 22.27 -8.77 -8.60
N ALA A 112 22.55 -8.74 -7.29
CA ALA A 112 22.58 -9.90 -6.43
C ALA A 112 21.22 -10.13 -5.76
N LEU A 113 20.76 -11.38 -5.70
CA LEU A 113 19.52 -11.75 -5.02
C LEU A 113 19.62 -11.47 -3.51
N THR A 114 18.72 -10.63 -3.00
CA THR A 114 18.67 -10.29 -1.56
C THR A 114 17.62 -11.11 -0.81
N GLY A 115 16.70 -11.74 -1.55
CA GLY A 115 15.52 -12.41 -0.99
C GLY A 115 14.46 -11.44 -0.45
N LYS A 116 14.67 -10.13 -0.65
CA LYS A 116 13.79 -9.05 -0.20
C LYS A 116 13.46 -8.13 -1.36
N LEU A 117 12.26 -7.57 -1.33
CA LEU A 117 11.79 -6.64 -2.33
C LEU A 117 12.67 -5.38 -2.28
N GLU A 118 13.38 -5.08 -3.37
CA GLU A 118 14.27 -3.93 -3.50
C GLU A 118 13.61 -2.80 -4.30
N SER A 119 12.88 -3.12 -5.36
CA SER A 119 12.19 -2.14 -6.18
C SER A 119 10.78 -2.57 -6.61
N ILE A 120 9.91 -1.57 -6.76
CA ILE A 120 8.51 -1.71 -7.14
C ILE A 120 8.27 -0.77 -8.31
N PHE A 121 7.81 -1.29 -9.44
CA PHE A 121 7.45 -0.50 -10.61
C PHE A 121 6.09 -0.92 -11.13
N PHE A 122 5.20 0.05 -11.35
CA PHE A 122 3.93 -0.17 -12.03
C PHE A 122 3.90 0.63 -13.32
N GLY A 123 3.59 -0.03 -14.43
CA GLY A 123 3.60 0.63 -15.73
C GLY A 123 3.41 -0.33 -16.90
N PRO A 124 3.68 0.14 -18.13
CA PRO A 124 3.66 -0.70 -19.31
C PRO A 124 4.66 -1.86 -19.16
N ILE A 125 4.22 -3.06 -19.48
CA ILE A 125 5.05 -4.26 -19.53
C ILE A 125 5.01 -4.85 -20.95
N GLY A 126 6.10 -5.50 -21.38
CA GLY A 126 6.26 -5.94 -22.76
C GLY A 126 6.96 -4.90 -23.66
N GLU A 127 7.62 -5.39 -24.71
CA GLU A 127 8.37 -4.61 -25.70
C GLU A 127 7.47 -3.99 -26.79
#